data_AF-A0A2V7JG55-F1
#
_entry.id   AF-A0A2V7JG55-F1
#
_cell.length_a   1.000
_cell.length_b   1.000
_cell.length_c   1.000
_cell.angle_alpha   90.00
_cell.angle_beta   90.00
_cell.angle_gamma   90.00
#
_symmetry.space_group_name_H-M   'P 1'
#
loop_
_entity.id
_entity.type
_entity.pdbx_description
1 polymer ?
#
loop_
_entity_poly.entity_id
_entity_poly.type
_entity_poly.pdbx_seq_one_letter_code
_entity_poly.pdbx_strand_id
1 'polypeptide(L)'
;IGFNEPGSAPDERTRLVTLDTVTRKDAAADFFGEDNVPREAVTMGIATILEAREIALIATGEHKAEIVARAVEGDISQDVAATFLQRHPNATAYLDAAAAAQLTRIHTPWVLGPVEWTEPITERAVVWLAEQTGKAILKLTERDYTEHHLSPLLAKHGAAGPINGTVFNRLRDKIRGRRRLPSRRSVVVFSPHPDDDVISMGGLLRKLWENENAIVVAYMTSGNIAVFDHDVRRHLDFVERAATTLGLDAAAAHRVHADVEASFERKAPGDVDLPAVQELKRVIRESEAIAALESVGLPRSSARFLNLPF
;
A
#
# COMPACT_ATOMS: atom_id res chain seq x y z
N ILE A 1 0.33 -19.79 6.71
CA ILE A 1 -0.63 -20.57 5.88
C ILE A 1 -1.65 -21.20 6.82
N GLY A 2 -2.94 -20.93 6.61
CA GLY A 2 -3.89 -21.04 7.73
C GLY A 2 -3.46 -20.15 8.91
N PHE A 3 -3.88 -20.51 10.12
CA PHE A 3 -3.44 -19.92 11.39
C PHE A 3 -2.34 -20.77 12.04
N ASN A 4 -1.45 -21.33 11.21
CA ASN A 4 -0.23 -21.99 11.68
C ASN A 4 0.83 -20.90 11.92
N GLU A 5 0.80 -20.35 13.13
CA GLU A 5 1.70 -19.30 13.61
C GLU A 5 3.15 -19.80 13.73
N PRO A 6 4.15 -18.89 13.79
CA PRO A 6 5.54 -19.25 14.02
C PRO A 6 5.70 -20.21 15.23
N GLY A 7 6.41 -21.31 15.01
CA GLY A 7 6.58 -22.39 16.00
C GLY A 7 5.65 -23.59 15.80
N SER A 8 4.68 -23.53 14.88
CA SER A 8 3.81 -24.67 14.54
C SER A 8 4.63 -25.85 13.98
N ALA A 9 4.42 -27.04 14.52
CA ALA A 9 5.14 -28.24 14.10
C ALA A 9 4.60 -28.83 12.78
N PRO A 10 5.47 -29.44 11.94
CA PRO A 10 5.08 -29.91 10.61
C PRO A 10 4.11 -31.10 10.62
N ASP A 11 4.01 -31.83 11.73
CA ASP A 11 3.12 -32.98 11.94
C ASP A 11 1.76 -32.58 12.54
N GLU A 12 1.55 -31.29 12.86
CA GLU A 12 0.29 -30.79 13.38
C GLU A 12 -0.85 -30.96 12.38
N ARG A 13 -1.97 -31.44 12.92
CA ARG A 13 -3.25 -31.64 12.23
C ARG A 13 -4.20 -30.48 12.51
N THR A 14 -5.41 -30.58 11.97
CA THR A 14 -6.47 -29.59 12.21
C THR A 14 -6.74 -29.44 13.70
N ARG A 15 -6.72 -28.21 14.21
CA ARG A 15 -6.80 -27.91 15.65
C ARG A 15 -7.43 -26.54 15.91
N LEU A 16 -7.85 -26.32 17.15
CA LEU A 16 -8.14 -24.99 17.68
C LEU A 16 -6.80 -24.31 18.03
N VAL A 17 -6.65 -23.05 17.63
CA VAL A 17 -5.47 -22.23 17.93
C VAL A 17 -5.89 -20.89 18.52
N THR A 18 -5.06 -20.36 19.43
CA THR A 18 -5.15 -18.97 19.87
C THR A 18 -4.47 -18.08 18.85
N LEU A 19 -5.12 -17.00 18.44
CA LEU A 19 -4.57 -16.06 17.46
C LEU A 19 -3.56 -15.11 18.11
N ASP A 20 -2.41 -14.96 17.47
CA ASP A 20 -1.39 -14.00 17.88
C ASP A 20 -1.86 -12.56 17.70
N THR A 21 -1.28 -11.64 18.48
CA THR A 21 -1.61 -10.20 18.42
C THR A 21 -1.40 -9.63 17.02
N VAL A 22 -0.37 -10.09 16.28
CA VAL A 22 -0.13 -9.63 14.90
C VAL A 22 -1.26 -10.06 13.98
N THR A 23 -1.67 -11.34 14.04
CA THR A 23 -2.79 -11.87 13.26
C THR A 23 -4.11 -11.17 13.58
N ARG A 24 -4.34 -10.84 14.86
CA ARG A 24 -5.51 -10.05 15.27
C ARG A 24 -5.45 -8.62 14.74
N LYS A 25 -4.28 -7.97 14.75
CA LYS A 25 -4.11 -6.63 14.18
C LYS A 25 -4.32 -6.60 12.68
N ASP A 26 -3.80 -7.59 11.96
CA ASP A 26 -3.96 -7.68 10.51
C ASP A 26 -5.42 -7.87 10.11
N ALA A 27 -6.20 -8.62 10.90
CA ALA A 27 -7.64 -8.81 10.69
C ALA A 27 -8.49 -7.65 11.22
N ALA A 28 -7.96 -6.73 12.03
CA ALA A 28 -8.74 -5.75 12.77
C ALA A 28 -9.64 -4.88 11.88
N ALA A 29 -9.19 -4.56 10.67
CA ALA A 29 -9.98 -3.79 9.70
C ALA A 29 -11.28 -4.52 9.32
N ASP A 30 -11.23 -5.84 9.14
CA ASP A 30 -12.39 -6.67 8.77
C ASP A 30 -13.39 -6.83 9.93
N PHE A 31 -12.92 -6.64 11.16
CA PHE A 31 -13.72 -6.75 12.39
C PHE A 31 -14.02 -5.39 13.04
N PHE A 32 -13.75 -4.27 12.36
CA PHE A 32 -14.02 -2.91 12.86
C PHE A 32 -13.31 -2.60 14.19
N GLY A 33 -12.14 -3.19 14.41
CA GLY A 33 -11.32 -3.01 15.61
C GLY A 33 -10.69 -4.31 16.11
N GLU A 34 -9.49 -4.21 16.66
CA GLU A 34 -8.74 -5.38 17.16
C GLU A 34 -9.52 -6.12 18.26
N ASP A 35 -10.20 -5.39 19.15
CA ASP A 35 -10.98 -5.94 20.27
C ASP A 35 -12.15 -6.82 19.82
N ASN A 36 -12.62 -6.64 18.58
CA ASN A 36 -13.71 -7.42 18.00
C ASN A 36 -13.21 -8.70 17.30
N VAL A 37 -11.90 -8.83 17.09
CA VAL A 37 -11.34 -10.02 16.44
C VAL A 37 -11.38 -11.21 17.41
N PRO A 38 -11.95 -12.37 17.00
CA PRO A 38 -11.95 -13.58 17.81
C PRO A 38 -10.56 -13.93 18.35
N ARG A 39 -10.50 -14.48 19.55
CA ARG A 39 -9.22 -14.88 20.18
C ARG A 39 -8.73 -16.24 19.71
N GLU A 40 -9.62 -17.06 19.17
CA GLU A 40 -9.32 -18.42 18.76
C GLU A 40 -9.91 -18.70 17.38
N ALA A 41 -9.28 -19.61 16.65
CA ALA A 41 -9.76 -20.07 15.35
C ALA A 41 -9.50 -21.58 15.19
N VAL A 42 -10.34 -22.26 14.41
CA VAL A 42 -10.04 -23.61 13.93
C VAL A 42 -9.25 -23.51 12.64
N THR A 43 -8.12 -24.19 12.56
CA THR A 43 -7.24 -24.14 11.39
C THR A 43 -6.80 -25.52 10.93
N MET A 44 -6.59 -25.68 9.62
CA MET A 44 -5.91 -26.87 9.08
C MET A 44 -4.45 -26.84 9.51
N GLY A 45 -3.96 -27.96 10.05
CA GLY A 45 -2.55 -28.10 10.39
C GLY A 45 -1.68 -28.27 9.14
N ILE A 46 -0.37 -28.02 9.28
CA ILE A 46 0.61 -28.14 8.21
C ILE A 46 0.58 -29.54 7.59
N ALA A 47 0.49 -30.57 8.43
CA ALA A 47 0.45 -31.94 7.97
C ALA A 47 -0.82 -32.22 7.15
N THR A 48 -1.96 -31.62 7.50
CA THR A 48 -3.20 -31.75 6.71
C THR A 48 -3.06 -31.07 5.34
N ILE A 49 -2.41 -29.91 5.29
CA ILE A 49 -2.17 -29.18 4.04
C ILE A 49 -1.24 -29.98 3.11
N LEU A 50 -0.20 -30.61 3.65
CA LEU A 50 0.76 -31.42 2.88
C LEU A 50 0.19 -32.75 2.35
N GLU A 51 -1.00 -33.17 2.80
CA GLU A 51 -1.70 -34.34 2.25
C GLU A 51 -2.52 -34.03 0.98
N ALA A 52 -2.60 -32.77 0.58
CA ALA A 52 -3.25 -32.38 -0.66
C ALA A 52 -2.58 -33.05 -1.87
N ARG A 53 -3.31 -33.27 -2.96
CA ARG A 53 -2.72 -33.79 -4.21
C ARG A 53 -1.90 -32.75 -4.95
N GLU A 54 -2.26 -31.48 -4.75
CA GLU A 54 -1.68 -30.31 -5.38
C GLU A 54 -1.89 -29.11 -4.46
N ILE A 55 -0.90 -28.23 -4.38
CA ILE A 55 -0.94 -27.02 -3.56
C ILE A 55 -0.65 -25.81 -4.44
N ALA A 56 -1.57 -24.84 -4.43
CA ALA A 56 -1.37 -23.53 -5.03
C ALA A 56 -1.18 -22.48 -3.93
N LEU A 57 0.03 -21.92 -3.82
CA LEU A 57 0.31 -20.78 -2.94
C LEU A 57 0.13 -19.49 -3.74
N ILE A 58 -0.80 -18.63 -3.35
CA ILE A 58 -1.07 -17.36 -4.05
C ILE A 58 -0.67 -16.21 -3.14
N ALA A 59 0.12 -15.26 -3.64
CA ALA A 59 0.46 -14.04 -2.91
C ALA A 59 0.56 -12.83 -3.85
N THR A 60 0.07 -11.69 -3.38
CA THR A 60 0.03 -10.43 -4.14
C THR A 60 0.45 -9.25 -3.27
N GLY A 61 1.13 -8.28 -3.88
CA GLY A 61 1.55 -7.05 -3.23
C GLY A 61 2.93 -7.13 -2.56
N GLU A 62 3.59 -5.97 -2.50
CA GLU A 62 4.97 -5.81 -2.04
C GLU A 62 5.18 -6.24 -0.58
N HIS A 63 4.18 -6.03 0.29
CA HIS A 63 4.21 -6.45 1.70
C HIS A 63 4.35 -7.97 1.90
N LYS A 64 4.17 -8.78 0.85
CA LYS A 64 4.43 -10.23 0.87
C LYS A 64 5.80 -10.62 0.34
N ALA A 65 6.58 -9.71 -0.26
CA ALA A 65 7.77 -10.08 -1.01
C ALA A 65 8.83 -10.80 -0.17
N GLU A 66 9.15 -10.26 1.02
CA GLU A 66 10.14 -10.87 1.92
C GLU A 66 9.70 -12.26 2.41
N ILE A 67 8.44 -12.41 2.83
CA ILE A 67 7.95 -13.69 3.36
C ILE A 67 7.81 -14.74 2.26
N VAL A 68 7.49 -14.33 1.03
CA VAL A 68 7.48 -15.20 -0.15
C VAL A 68 8.90 -15.68 -0.47
N ALA A 69 9.89 -14.79 -0.46
CA ALA A 69 11.29 -15.18 -0.66
C ALA A 69 11.75 -16.19 0.40
N ARG A 70 11.45 -15.94 1.69
CA ARG A 70 11.73 -16.90 2.77
C ARG A 70 11.01 -18.24 2.56
N ALA A 71 9.73 -18.21 2.16
CA ALA A 71 8.94 -19.42 1.98
C ALA A 71 9.41 -20.29 0.82
N VAL A 72 9.86 -19.69 -0.28
CA VAL A 72 10.20 -20.39 -1.53
C VAL A 72 11.69 -20.71 -1.64
N GLU A 73 12.57 -19.82 -1.18
CA GLU A 73 14.03 -19.93 -1.38
C GLU A 73 14.81 -20.14 -0.07
N GLY A 74 14.18 -19.88 1.09
CA GLY A 74 14.81 -20.02 2.40
C GLY A 74 14.78 -21.44 2.97
N ASP A 75 15.53 -21.65 4.05
CA ASP A 75 15.55 -22.92 4.78
C ASP A 75 14.18 -23.28 5.36
N ILE A 76 13.87 -24.59 5.37
CA ILE A 76 12.65 -25.09 6.00
C ILE A 76 12.72 -24.89 7.51
N SER A 77 11.83 -24.04 8.04
CA SER A 77 11.77 -23.67 9.46
C SER A 77 10.32 -23.58 9.96
N GLN A 78 10.13 -23.90 11.25
CA GLN A 78 8.87 -23.71 11.96
C GLN A 78 8.51 -22.22 12.14
N ASP A 79 9.47 -21.31 12.00
CA ASP A 79 9.23 -19.87 12.05
C ASP A 79 8.36 -19.39 10.88
N VAL A 80 8.42 -20.10 9.74
CA VAL A 80 7.65 -19.78 8.54
C VAL A 80 7.01 -21.06 8.01
N ALA A 81 5.78 -21.33 8.45
CA ALA A 81 5.04 -22.53 8.08
C ALA A 81 4.95 -22.77 6.56
N ALA A 82 4.96 -21.71 5.75
CA ALA A 82 4.93 -21.82 4.29
C ALA A 82 6.19 -22.50 3.70
N THR A 83 7.32 -22.50 4.42
CA THR A 83 8.54 -23.20 3.98
C THR A 83 8.35 -24.72 3.90
N PHE A 84 7.44 -25.30 4.69
CA PHE A 84 7.14 -26.73 4.61
C PHE A 84 6.53 -27.15 3.27
N LEU A 85 5.94 -26.20 2.52
CA LEU A 85 5.41 -26.48 1.18
C LEU A 85 6.52 -26.91 0.20
N GLN A 86 7.78 -26.56 0.46
CA GLN A 86 8.93 -27.03 -0.32
C GLN A 86 9.09 -28.56 -0.29
N ARG A 87 8.52 -29.25 0.72
CA ARG A 87 8.54 -30.72 0.81
C ARG A 87 7.49 -31.39 -0.06
N HIS A 88 6.51 -30.64 -0.54
CA HIS A 88 5.38 -31.19 -1.27
C HIS A 88 5.78 -31.45 -2.74
N PRO A 89 5.55 -32.65 -3.28
CA PRO A 89 5.99 -33.00 -4.63
C PRO A 89 5.26 -32.22 -5.74
N ASN A 90 4.11 -31.62 -5.44
CA ASN A 90 3.28 -30.89 -6.39
C ASN A 90 2.77 -29.56 -5.78
N ALA A 91 3.69 -28.64 -5.47
CA ALA A 91 3.35 -27.31 -4.98
C ALA A 91 3.83 -26.23 -5.95
N THR A 92 2.96 -25.27 -6.26
CA THR A 92 3.23 -24.16 -7.18
C THR A 92 2.89 -22.83 -6.51
N ALA A 93 3.80 -21.85 -6.61
CA ALA A 93 3.57 -20.48 -6.15
C ALA A 93 3.15 -19.57 -7.32
N TYR A 94 2.03 -18.87 -7.17
CA TYR A 94 1.48 -17.89 -8.10
C TYR A 94 1.61 -16.51 -7.48
N LEU A 95 2.47 -15.69 -8.08
CA LEU A 95 2.89 -14.41 -7.51
C LEU A 95 2.67 -13.29 -8.53
N ASP A 96 2.22 -12.13 -8.07
CA ASP A 96 2.35 -10.91 -8.87
C ASP A 96 3.81 -10.41 -8.83
N ALA A 97 4.13 -9.44 -9.69
CA ALA A 97 5.49 -8.91 -9.80
C ALA A 97 5.98 -8.28 -8.48
N ALA A 98 5.06 -7.72 -7.68
CA ALA A 98 5.39 -7.08 -6.42
C ALA A 98 5.74 -8.10 -5.32
N ALA A 99 4.95 -9.17 -5.16
CA ALA A 99 5.23 -10.25 -4.22
C ALA A 99 6.44 -11.10 -4.64
N ALA A 100 6.78 -11.14 -5.94
CA ALA A 100 7.98 -11.81 -6.43
C ALA A 100 9.26 -10.96 -6.32
N ALA A 101 9.16 -9.69 -5.91
CA ALA A 101 10.25 -8.72 -6.04
C ALA A 101 11.55 -9.09 -5.29
N GLN A 102 11.44 -9.86 -4.21
CA GLN A 102 12.57 -10.30 -3.37
C GLN A 102 13.11 -11.69 -3.73
N LEU A 103 12.51 -12.40 -4.69
CA LEU A 103 13.05 -13.68 -5.17
C LEU A 103 14.40 -13.46 -5.84
N THR A 104 15.38 -14.31 -5.60
CA THR A 104 16.75 -14.21 -6.14
C THR A 104 16.75 -14.04 -7.65
N ARG A 105 15.88 -14.78 -8.37
CA ARG A 105 15.77 -14.69 -9.84
C ARG A 105 15.22 -13.35 -10.33
N ILE A 106 14.57 -12.57 -9.48
CA ILE A 106 13.99 -11.26 -9.80
C ILE A 106 14.86 -10.15 -9.24
N HIS A 107 15.22 -10.22 -7.96
CA HIS A 107 15.98 -9.21 -7.24
C HIS A 107 17.45 -9.16 -7.69
N THR A 108 18.12 -10.32 -7.73
CA THR A 108 19.56 -10.47 -7.96
C THR A 108 19.86 -11.55 -9.02
N PRO A 109 19.28 -11.48 -10.24
CA PRO A 109 19.38 -12.54 -11.25
C PRO A 109 20.83 -12.86 -11.68
N TRP A 110 21.74 -11.90 -11.55
CA TRP A 110 23.18 -12.09 -11.85
C TRP A 110 23.89 -13.07 -10.92
N VAL A 111 23.30 -13.39 -9.76
CA VAL A 111 23.84 -14.41 -8.83
C VAL A 111 23.58 -15.83 -9.38
N LEU A 112 22.49 -16.03 -10.11
CA LEU A 112 22.12 -17.34 -10.65
C LEU A 112 22.84 -17.67 -11.96
N GLY A 113 23.26 -16.65 -12.71
CA GLY A 113 23.93 -16.86 -13.98
C GLY A 113 24.11 -15.59 -14.82
N PRO A 114 24.50 -15.74 -16.09
CA PRO A 114 24.69 -14.62 -17.00
C PRO A 114 23.38 -13.86 -17.21
N VAL A 115 23.44 -12.54 -17.16
CA VAL A 115 22.30 -11.66 -17.46
C VAL A 115 22.67 -10.68 -18.56
N GLU A 116 21.66 -10.24 -19.30
CA GLU A 116 21.80 -9.07 -20.16
C GLU A 116 21.82 -7.81 -19.28
N TRP A 117 22.98 -7.13 -19.25
CA TRP A 117 23.17 -5.88 -18.52
C TRP A 117 22.47 -4.70 -19.21
N THR A 118 21.14 -4.71 -19.17
CA THR A 118 20.30 -3.57 -19.53
C THR A 118 20.44 -2.47 -18.48
N GLU A 119 20.09 -1.22 -18.83
CA GLU A 119 20.20 -0.11 -17.88
C GLU A 119 19.45 -0.36 -16.55
N PRO A 120 18.21 -0.91 -16.53
CA PRO A 120 17.52 -1.21 -15.27
C PRO A 120 18.20 -2.29 -14.42
N ILE A 121 18.81 -3.31 -15.04
CA ILE A 121 19.52 -4.38 -14.33
C ILE A 121 20.84 -3.84 -13.75
N THR A 122 21.57 -3.04 -14.53
CA THR A 122 22.79 -2.37 -14.05
C THR A 122 22.49 -1.43 -12.88
N GLU A 123 21.43 -0.62 -12.98
CA GLU A 123 21.03 0.29 -11.91
C GLU A 123 20.73 -0.49 -10.61
N ARG A 124 19.94 -1.57 -10.72
CA ARG A 124 19.59 -2.44 -9.60
C ARG A 124 20.81 -3.10 -8.95
N ALA A 125 21.73 -3.64 -9.75
CA ALA A 125 22.93 -4.29 -9.25
C ALA A 125 23.84 -3.33 -8.47
N VAL A 126 23.95 -2.08 -8.93
CA VAL A 126 24.80 -1.07 -8.28
C VAL A 126 24.15 -0.52 -7.01
N VAL A 127 22.82 -0.35 -6.98
CA VAL A 127 22.08 -0.02 -5.76
C VAL A 127 22.22 -1.13 -4.74
N TRP A 128 21.99 -2.38 -5.15
CA TRP A 128 22.18 -3.55 -4.30
C TRP A 128 23.61 -3.62 -3.75
N LEU A 129 24.63 -3.40 -4.57
CA LEU A 129 26.03 -3.41 -4.13
C LEU A 129 26.33 -2.28 -3.11
N ALA A 130 25.75 -1.09 -3.31
CA ALA A 130 25.86 0.01 -2.36
C ALA A 130 25.25 -0.36 -0.99
N GLU A 131 24.10 -1.02 -0.99
CA GLU A 131 23.43 -1.50 0.23
C GLU A 131 24.24 -2.59 0.93
N GLN A 132 24.74 -3.59 0.21
CA GLN A 132 25.55 -4.67 0.78
C GLN A 132 26.84 -4.17 1.42
N THR A 133 27.47 -3.17 0.80
CA THR A 133 28.75 -2.62 1.29
C THR A 133 28.58 -1.49 2.30
N GLY A 134 27.38 -0.94 2.44
CA GLY A 134 27.11 0.28 3.22
C GLY A 134 27.80 1.53 2.65
N LYS A 135 28.24 1.50 1.38
CA LYS A 135 28.97 2.60 0.73
C LYS A 135 28.03 3.39 -0.19
N ALA A 136 28.25 4.69 -0.29
CA ALA A 136 27.61 5.49 -1.33
C ALA A 136 28.01 4.99 -2.72
N ILE A 137 27.11 5.06 -3.70
CA ILE A 137 27.34 4.58 -5.10
C ILE A 137 28.65 5.12 -5.68
N LEU A 138 28.96 6.40 -5.49
CA LEU A 138 30.18 7.04 -6.00
C LEU A 138 31.47 6.59 -5.29
N LYS A 139 31.37 5.83 -4.20
CA LYS A 139 32.48 5.29 -3.40
C LYS A 139 32.72 3.79 -3.64
N LEU A 140 31.91 3.15 -4.47
CA LEU A 140 32.11 1.75 -4.86
C LEU A 140 33.38 1.60 -5.69
N THR A 141 34.21 0.64 -5.33
CA THR A 141 35.49 0.33 -5.95
C THR A 141 35.41 -0.93 -6.80
N GLU A 142 36.36 -1.17 -7.71
CA GLU A 142 36.42 -2.40 -8.52
C GLU A 142 36.49 -3.67 -7.67
N ARG A 143 37.12 -3.57 -6.49
CA ARG A 143 37.16 -4.63 -5.49
C ARG A 143 35.77 -5.00 -5.01
N ASP A 144 34.92 -4.00 -4.71
CA ASP A 144 33.55 -4.23 -4.25
C ASP A 144 32.74 -5.02 -5.29
N TYR A 145 32.81 -4.61 -6.56
CA TYR A 145 32.15 -5.32 -7.65
C TYR A 145 32.67 -6.76 -7.81
N THR A 146 33.98 -6.97 -7.67
CA THR A 146 34.59 -8.30 -7.83
C THR A 146 34.22 -9.24 -6.68
N GLU A 147 34.27 -8.76 -5.44
CA GLU A 147 33.92 -9.53 -4.23
C GLU A 147 32.44 -9.94 -4.20
N HIS A 148 31.57 -9.23 -4.94
CA HIS A 148 30.13 -9.50 -5.01
C HIS A 148 29.68 -10.04 -6.38
N HIS A 149 30.58 -10.70 -7.11
CA HIS A 149 30.27 -11.41 -8.37
C HIS A 149 29.74 -10.52 -9.51
N LEU A 150 30.05 -9.22 -9.50
CA LEU A 150 29.70 -8.26 -10.55
C LEU A 150 30.86 -7.98 -11.53
N SER A 151 31.87 -8.85 -11.58
CA SER A 151 32.97 -8.77 -12.56
C SER A 151 32.49 -8.72 -14.02
N PRO A 152 31.41 -9.40 -14.45
CA PRO A 152 30.90 -9.26 -15.82
C PRO A 152 30.41 -7.83 -16.14
N LEU A 153 29.88 -7.12 -15.15
CA LEU A 153 29.46 -5.73 -15.29
C LEU A 153 30.67 -4.80 -15.42
N LEU A 154 31.73 -5.04 -14.65
CA LEU A 154 33.02 -4.34 -14.82
C LEU A 154 33.59 -4.58 -16.21
N ALA A 155 33.61 -5.83 -16.70
CA ALA A 155 34.15 -6.16 -18.02
C ALA A 155 33.42 -5.41 -19.15
N LYS A 156 32.10 -5.21 -19.02
CA LYS A 156 31.29 -4.45 -20.00
C LYS A 156 31.63 -2.96 -20.03
N HIS A 157 31.93 -2.35 -18.87
CA HIS A 157 32.09 -0.90 -18.73
C HIS A 157 33.54 -0.44 -18.49
N GLY A 158 34.48 -1.37 -18.39
CA GLY A 158 35.91 -1.14 -18.21
C GLY A 158 36.33 -0.86 -16.77
N ALA A 159 35.61 0.00 -16.04
CA ALA A 159 35.94 0.40 -14.67
C ALA A 159 34.69 0.75 -13.84
N ALA A 160 34.83 0.75 -12.51
CA ALA A 160 33.74 1.09 -11.60
C ALA A 160 33.27 2.56 -11.74
N GLY A 161 34.19 3.50 -11.99
CA GLY A 161 33.90 4.94 -12.05
C GLY A 161 32.80 5.32 -13.06
N PRO A 162 32.90 4.91 -14.34
CA PRO A 162 31.85 5.14 -15.34
C PRO A 162 30.48 4.53 -14.98
N ILE A 163 30.47 3.35 -14.37
CA ILE A 163 29.24 2.67 -13.93
C ILE A 163 28.57 3.48 -12.82
N ASN A 164 29.33 3.77 -11.75
CA ASN A 164 28.86 4.52 -10.60
C ASN A 164 28.31 5.90 -11.01
N GLY A 165 29.04 6.60 -11.89
CA GLY A 165 28.65 7.91 -12.40
C GLY A 165 27.34 7.85 -13.18
N THR A 166 27.18 6.87 -14.07
CA THR A 166 25.94 6.66 -14.84
C THR A 166 24.76 6.39 -13.91
N VAL A 167 24.89 5.42 -13.00
CA VAL A 167 23.80 5.05 -12.07
C VAL A 167 23.45 6.21 -11.14
N PHE A 168 24.44 6.88 -10.55
CA PHE A 168 24.21 8.04 -9.69
C PHE A 168 23.46 9.16 -10.43
N ASN A 169 23.89 9.50 -11.65
CA ASN A 169 23.22 10.53 -12.43
C ASN A 169 21.77 10.15 -12.75
N ARG A 170 21.49 8.88 -13.09
CA ARG A 170 20.13 8.41 -13.35
C ARG A 170 19.24 8.51 -12.12
N LEU A 171 19.70 8.01 -10.96
CA LEU A 171 18.94 8.11 -9.71
C LEU A 171 18.68 9.56 -9.32
N ARG A 172 19.70 10.42 -9.43
CA ARG A 172 19.55 11.86 -9.21
C ARG A 172 18.53 12.47 -10.17
N ASP A 173 18.56 12.10 -11.45
CA ASP A 173 17.67 12.68 -12.46
C ASP A 173 16.21 12.20 -12.27
N LYS A 174 15.98 11.01 -11.70
CA LYS A 174 14.65 10.57 -11.22
C LYS A 174 14.11 11.49 -10.12
N ILE A 175 14.95 11.87 -9.17
CA ILE A 175 14.57 12.77 -8.06
C ILE A 175 14.36 14.21 -8.53
N ARG A 176 15.22 14.72 -9.42
CA ARG A 176 15.11 16.09 -9.95
C ARG A 176 13.87 16.28 -10.84
N GLY A 177 13.18 15.20 -11.21
CA GLY A 177 12.00 15.21 -12.06
C GLY A 177 12.33 15.52 -13.52
N ARG A 178 11.37 15.27 -14.43
CA ARG A 178 11.52 15.72 -15.83
C ARG A 178 11.76 17.22 -15.83
N ARG A 179 12.82 17.68 -16.52
CA ARG A 179 13.20 19.11 -16.63
C ARG A 179 12.06 20.02 -17.14
N ARG A 180 11.00 19.46 -17.73
CA ARG A 180 9.82 20.18 -18.19
C ARG A 180 8.56 19.37 -17.89
N LEU A 181 7.87 19.71 -16.82
CA LEU A 181 6.48 19.33 -16.64
C LEU A 181 5.63 19.97 -17.76
N PRO A 182 4.47 19.40 -18.12
CA PRO A 182 3.52 20.05 -19.02
C PRO A 182 3.25 21.49 -18.60
N SER A 183 3.01 22.36 -19.57
CA SER A 183 2.59 23.75 -19.35
C SER A 183 1.54 24.11 -20.38
N ARG A 184 0.53 24.88 -19.96
CA ARG A 184 -0.61 25.29 -20.79
C ARG A 184 -1.31 24.11 -21.47
N ARG A 185 -1.46 23.00 -20.74
CA ARG A 185 -2.20 21.80 -21.17
C ARG A 185 -3.42 21.58 -20.28
N SER A 186 -4.37 20.81 -20.78
CA SER A 186 -5.44 20.24 -19.97
C SER A 186 -4.96 18.93 -19.35
N VAL A 187 -5.12 18.79 -18.04
CA VAL A 187 -4.70 17.62 -17.27
C VAL A 187 -5.88 17.12 -16.46
N VAL A 188 -6.17 15.83 -16.56
CA VAL A 188 -7.14 15.15 -15.69
C VAL A 188 -6.37 14.26 -14.73
N VAL A 189 -6.67 14.40 -13.45
CA VAL A 189 -6.09 13.58 -12.37
C VAL A 189 -7.20 12.70 -11.83
N PHE A 190 -7.01 11.39 -11.90
CA PHE A 190 -7.94 10.42 -11.33
C PHE A 190 -7.50 10.11 -9.91
N SER A 191 -8.39 10.41 -8.96
CA SER A 191 -8.18 10.19 -7.53
C SER A 191 -9.13 9.06 -7.09
N PRO A 192 -8.63 7.82 -6.87
CA PRO A 192 -9.47 6.69 -6.50
C PRO A 192 -10.28 6.94 -5.22
N HIS A 193 -9.61 7.42 -4.17
CA HIS A 193 -10.18 7.89 -2.92
C HIS A 193 -9.93 9.40 -2.73
N PRO A 194 -10.86 10.18 -2.14
CA PRO A 194 -10.75 11.65 -1.99
C PRO A 194 -9.56 12.26 -1.22
N ASP A 195 -8.56 11.48 -0.84
CA ASP A 195 -7.31 11.97 -0.22
C ASP A 195 -6.05 11.55 -1.01
N ASP A 196 -6.20 10.64 -1.99
CA ASP A 196 -5.08 10.01 -2.69
C ASP A 196 -4.27 10.98 -3.53
N ASP A 197 -4.92 11.99 -4.11
CA ASP A 197 -4.32 12.96 -5.00
C ASP A 197 -3.33 13.87 -4.25
N VAL A 198 -3.74 14.46 -3.14
CA VAL A 198 -2.88 15.36 -2.37
C VAL A 198 -1.82 14.58 -1.60
N ILE A 199 -2.17 13.44 -0.99
CA ILE A 199 -1.20 12.59 -0.27
C ILE A 199 -0.13 12.06 -1.21
N SER A 200 -0.50 11.57 -2.40
CA SER A 200 0.44 10.91 -3.30
C SER A 200 1.16 11.88 -4.23
N MET A 201 0.51 12.97 -4.64
CA MET A 201 1.02 13.85 -5.70
C MET A 201 0.76 15.34 -5.50
N GLY A 202 0.45 15.82 -4.29
CA GLY A 202 0.20 17.24 -4.01
C GLY A 202 1.30 18.20 -4.49
N GLY A 203 2.57 17.81 -4.31
CA GLY A 203 3.70 18.59 -4.81
C GLY A 203 3.79 18.66 -6.35
N LEU A 204 3.33 17.61 -7.04
CA LEU A 204 3.24 17.60 -8.51
C LEU A 204 2.02 18.39 -9.00
N LEU A 205 0.87 18.27 -8.33
CA LEU A 205 -0.33 19.06 -8.62
C LEU A 205 -0.03 20.56 -8.58
N ARG A 206 0.66 21.00 -7.52
CA ARG A 206 1.08 22.40 -7.38
C ARG A 206 1.96 22.85 -8.55
N LYS A 207 2.98 22.08 -8.92
CA LYS A 207 3.86 22.43 -10.06
C LYS A 207 3.13 22.43 -11.39
N LEU A 208 2.18 21.51 -11.60
CA LEU A 208 1.33 21.51 -12.78
C LEU A 208 0.46 22.76 -12.81
N TRP A 209 -0.08 23.20 -11.67
CA TRP A 209 -0.86 24.42 -11.58
C TRP A 209 -0.01 25.67 -11.86
N GLU A 210 1.17 25.78 -11.25
CA GLU A 210 2.14 26.87 -11.47
C GLU A 210 2.58 26.98 -12.94
N ASN A 211 2.53 25.87 -13.69
CA ASN A 211 2.81 25.82 -15.12
C ASN A 211 1.63 26.27 -16.02
N GLU A 212 0.60 26.89 -15.46
CA GLU A 212 -0.60 27.37 -16.17
C GLU A 212 -1.38 26.25 -16.87
N ASN A 213 -1.39 25.04 -16.29
CA ASN A 213 -2.24 23.96 -16.81
C ASN A 213 -3.68 24.11 -16.31
N ALA A 214 -4.64 23.71 -17.14
CA ALA A 214 -6.04 23.54 -16.73
C ALA A 214 -6.20 22.15 -16.10
N ILE A 215 -6.39 22.10 -14.78
CA ILE A 215 -6.42 20.84 -14.03
C ILE A 215 -7.85 20.53 -13.58
N VAL A 216 -8.28 19.31 -13.84
CA VAL A 216 -9.49 18.70 -13.26
C VAL A 216 -9.06 17.49 -12.43
N VAL A 217 -9.51 17.44 -11.18
CA VAL A 217 -9.34 16.27 -10.31
C VAL A 217 -10.67 15.54 -10.23
N ALA A 218 -10.70 14.33 -10.74
CA ALA A 218 -11.86 13.44 -10.75
C ALA A 218 -11.75 12.46 -9.59
N TYR A 219 -12.52 12.72 -8.54
CA TYR A 219 -12.67 11.86 -7.37
C TYR A 219 -13.63 10.73 -7.72
N MET A 220 -13.10 9.51 -7.72
CA MET A 220 -13.81 8.34 -8.21
C MET A 220 -14.83 7.85 -7.19
N THR A 221 -14.40 7.57 -5.96
CA THR A 221 -15.29 7.12 -4.86
C THR A 221 -15.68 8.27 -3.93
N SER A 222 -16.70 8.05 -3.10
CA SER A 222 -17.19 9.05 -2.13
C SER A 222 -16.31 9.18 -0.88
N GLY A 223 -15.53 8.14 -0.53
CA GLY A 223 -14.73 8.08 0.70
C GLY A 223 -15.55 8.19 2.00
N ASN A 224 -16.87 7.97 1.93
CA ASN A 224 -17.76 8.11 3.09
C ASN A 224 -17.47 7.08 4.19
N ILE A 225 -17.06 5.87 3.82
CA ILE A 225 -16.69 4.80 4.77
C ILE A 225 -15.46 5.15 5.62
N ALA A 226 -14.60 6.06 5.16
CA ALA A 226 -13.40 6.48 5.86
C ALA A 226 -13.64 7.63 6.85
N VAL A 227 -14.86 8.18 6.92
CA VAL A 227 -15.21 9.25 7.87
C VAL A 227 -15.76 8.61 9.15
N PHE A 228 -15.15 8.95 10.28
CA PHE A 228 -15.55 8.41 11.56
C PHE A 228 -16.81 9.09 12.10
N ASP A 229 -17.57 8.37 12.93
CA ASP A 229 -18.82 8.89 13.50
C ASP A 229 -18.61 10.17 14.32
N HIS A 230 -17.46 10.31 15.00
CA HIS A 230 -17.13 11.50 15.77
C HIS A 230 -16.97 12.76 14.89
N ASP A 231 -16.55 12.61 13.63
CA ASP A 231 -16.52 13.73 12.68
C ASP A 231 -17.93 14.18 12.31
N VAL A 232 -18.84 13.24 12.11
CA VAL A 232 -20.26 13.56 11.86
C VAL A 232 -20.85 14.33 13.04
N ARG A 233 -20.63 13.86 14.27
CA ARG A 233 -21.08 14.55 15.49
C ARG A 233 -20.55 15.98 15.57
N ARG A 234 -19.26 16.16 15.32
CA ARG A 234 -18.60 17.48 15.35
C ARG A 234 -19.23 18.44 14.33
N HIS A 235 -19.52 17.98 13.12
CA HIS A 235 -20.14 18.82 12.10
C HIS A 235 -21.62 19.12 12.39
N LEU A 236 -22.37 18.17 12.96
CA LEU A 236 -23.75 18.40 13.37
C LEU A 236 -23.86 19.38 14.53
N ASP A 237 -22.99 19.28 15.54
CA ASP A 237 -22.90 20.26 16.63
C ASP A 237 -22.63 21.68 16.08
N PHE A 238 -21.72 21.80 15.10
CA PHE A 238 -21.49 23.08 14.42
C PHE A 238 -22.74 23.60 13.72
N VAL A 239 -23.43 22.77 12.93
CA VAL A 239 -24.64 23.14 12.20
C VAL A 239 -25.76 23.59 13.15
N GLU A 240 -25.99 22.85 14.25
CA GLU A 240 -27.01 23.19 15.23
C GLU A 240 -26.70 24.52 15.92
N ARG A 241 -25.46 24.73 16.37
CA ARG A 241 -25.05 26.00 17.00
C ARG A 241 -25.09 27.18 16.03
N ALA A 242 -24.75 26.96 14.76
CA ALA A 242 -24.75 27.99 13.73
C ALA A 242 -26.14 28.26 13.14
N ALA A 243 -27.13 27.39 13.38
CA ALA A 243 -28.42 27.42 12.69
C ALA A 243 -29.12 28.80 12.81
N THR A 244 -29.22 29.33 14.03
CA THR A 244 -29.83 30.66 14.28
C THR A 244 -29.05 31.77 13.58
N THR A 245 -27.72 31.71 13.60
CA THR A 245 -26.85 32.72 12.96
C THR A 245 -26.97 32.69 11.45
N LEU A 246 -27.13 31.51 10.85
CA LEU A 246 -27.26 31.31 9.41
C LEU A 246 -28.70 31.44 8.91
N GLY A 247 -29.67 31.69 9.80
CA GLY A 247 -31.10 31.78 9.45
C GLY A 247 -31.72 30.44 9.03
N LEU A 248 -31.14 29.33 9.49
CA LEU A 248 -31.65 27.97 9.26
C LEU A 248 -32.70 27.61 10.33
N ASP A 249 -33.54 26.61 10.03
CA ASP A 249 -34.47 26.05 11.02
C ASP A 249 -33.69 25.29 12.11
N ALA A 250 -33.48 25.95 13.25
CA ALA A 250 -32.78 25.38 14.40
C ALA A 250 -33.49 24.13 14.96
N ALA A 251 -34.82 24.07 14.89
CA ALA A 251 -35.55 22.89 15.33
C ALA A 251 -35.34 21.71 14.38
N ALA A 252 -35.22 21.95 13.07
CA ALA A 252 -34.85 20.92 12.10
C ALA A 252 -33.41 20.42 12.31
N ALA A 253 -32.46 21.33 12.52
CA ALA A 253 -31.07 20.96 12.79
C ALA A 253 -30.96 20.07 14.05
N HIS A 254 -31.65 20.45 15.12
CA HIS A 254 -31.70 19.66 16.36
C HIS A 254 -32.33 18.27 16.14
N ARG A 255 -33.44 18.16 15.39
CA ARG A 255 -34.06 16.88 15.06
C ARG A 255 -33.11 15.94 14.31
N VAL A 256 -32.45 16.46 13.26
CA VAL A 256 -31.49 15.67 12.47
C VAL A 256 -30.33 15.20 13.34
N HIS A 257 -29.81 16.06 14.22
CA HIS A 257 -28.76 15.69 15.15
C HIS A 257 -29.19 14.56 16.11
N ALA A 258 -30.37 14.69 16.73
CA ALA A 258 -30.92 13.68 17.61
C ALA A 258 -31.15 12.33 16.91
N ASP A 259 -31.67 12.34 15.67
CA ASP A 259 -31.90 11.12 14.88
C ASP A 259 -30.59 10.40 14.55
N VAL A 260 -29.54 11.16 14.21
CA VAL A 260 -28.19 10.61 13.94
C VAL A 260 -27.57 10.04 15.20
N GLU A 261 -27.62 10.73 16.34
CA GLU A 261 -27.10 10.20 17.61
C GLU A 261 -27.81 8.91 18.03
N ALA A 262 -29.15 8.90 17.97
CA ALA A 262 -29.93 7.71 18.26
C ALA A 262 -29.63 6.55 17.29
N SER A 263 -29.14 6.83 16.07
CA SER A 263 -28.67 5.80 15.15
C SER A 263 -27.33 5.22 15.58
N PHE A 264 -26.39 6.05 16.03
CA PHE A 264 -25.09 5.60 16.52
C PHE A 264 -25.19 4.79 17.81
N GLU A 265 -26.09 5.15 18.72
CA GLU A 265 -26.30 4.40 19.97
C GLU A 265 -26.84 2.98 19.74
N ARG A 266 -27.59 2.77 18.66
CA ARG A 266 -28.17 1.46 18.32
C ARG A 266 -27.28 0.61 17.42
N LYS A 267 -26.19 1.18 16.91
CA LYS A 267 -25.34 0.58 15.88
C LYS A 267 -24.36 -0.42 16.50
N ALA A 268 -24.27 -1.63 15.95
CA ALA A 268 -23.19 -2.57 16.26
C ALA A 268 -21.96 -2.30 15.38
N PRO A 269 -20.75 -2.68 15.81
CA PRO A 269 -19.57 -2.64 14.95
C PRO A 269 -19.82 -3.39 13.65
N GLY A 270 -19.65 -2.70 12.52
CA GLY A 270 -19.84 -3.27 11.18
C GLY A 270 -21.21 -3.10 10.54
N ASP A 271 -22.19 -2.57 11.28
CA ASP A 271 -23.46 -2.20 10.69
C ASP A 271 -23.29 -1.07 9.66
N VAL A 272 -24.07 -1.14 8.58
CA VAL A 272 -24.12 -0.08 7.56
C VAL A 272 -24.79 1.15 8.16
N ASP A 273 -24.18 2.32 7.95
CA ASP A 273 -24.74 3.59 8.38
C ASP A 273 -26.11 3.88 7.74
N LEU A 274 -26.97 4.62 8.45
CA LEU A 274 -28.19 5.14 7.84
C LEU A 274 -27.87 5.96 6.58
N PRO A 275 -28.72 5.96 5.54
CA PRO A 275 -28.48 6.73 4.32
C PRO A 275 -28.14 8.22 4.57
N ALA A 276 -28.79 8.84 5.55
CA ALA A 276 -28.50 10.22 5.95
C ALA A 276 -27.07 10.41 6.51
N VAL A 277 -26.58 9.45 7.31
CA VAL A 277 -25.23 9.47 7.86
C VAL A 277 -24.19 9.25 6.76
N GLN A 278 -24.44 8.29 5.85
CA GLN A 278 -23.57 8.05 4.69
C GLN A 278 -23.43 9.31 3.82
N GLU A 279 -24.53 10.04 3.65
CA GLU A 279 -24.56 11.30 2.90
C GLU A 279 -23.79 12.41 3.61
N LEU A 280 -23.96 12.56 4.92
CA LEU A 280 -23.17 13.52 5.72
C LEU A 280 -21.68 13.21 5.66
N LYS A 281 -21.30 11.94 5.80
CA LYS A 281 -19.91 11.49 5.67
C LYS A 281 -19.34 11.78 4.28
N ARG A 282 -20.11 11.55 3.22
CA ARG A 282 -19.74 11.94 1.85
C ARG A 282 -19.46 13.45 1.78
N VAL A 283 -20.38 14.29 2.25
CA VAL A 283 -20.23 15.76 2.21
C VAL A 283 -19.01 16.24 2.99
N ILE A 284 -18.74 15.65 4.16
CA ILE A 284 -17.53 15.93 4.94
C ILE A 284 -16.28 15.63 4.10
N ARG A 285 -16.20 14.44 3.50
CA ARG A 285 -15.07 14.02 2.68
C ARG A 285 -14.88 14.89 1.44
N GLU A 286 -15.97 15.28 0.75
CA GLU A 286 -15.90 16.21 -0.38
C GLU A 286 -15.35 17.58 0.04
N SER A 287 -15.76 18.07 1.21
CA SER A 287 -15.26 19.33 1.76
C SER A 287 -13.77 19.26 2.11
N GLU A 288 -13.32 18.15 2.68
CA GLU A 288 -11.90 17.89 2.98
C GLU A 288 -11.06 17.86 1.69
N ALA A 289 -11.50 17.11 0.68
CA ALA A 289 -10.83 17.01 -0.60
C ALA A 289 -10.68 18.39 -1.29
N ILE A 290 -11.75 19.20 -1.27
CA ILE A 290 -11.72 20.58 -1.77
C ILE A 290 -10.69 21.42 -1.02
N ALA A 291 -10.70 21.38 0.32
CA ALA A 291 -9.74 22.12 1.13
C ALA A 291 -8.29 21.69 0.87
N ALA A 292 -8.07 20.38 0.64
CA ALA A 292 -6.78 19.83 0.28
C ALA A 292 -6.30 20.38 -1.07
N LEU A 293 -7.18 20.48 -2.09
CA LEU A 293 -6.85 21.12 -3.37
C LEU A 293 -6.47 22.60 -3.21
N GLU A 294 -7.22 23.35 -2.41
CA GLU A 294 -6.92 24.76 -2.14
C GLU A 294 -5.54 24.92 -1.48
N SER A 295 -5.15 23.99 -0.59
CA SER A 295 -3.84 24.00 0.06
C SER A 295 -2.67 23.83 -0.92
N VAL A 296 -2.88 23.14 -2.05
CA VAL A 296 -1.89 22.98 -3.12
C VAL A 296 -2.05 24.02 -4.24
N GLY A 297 -2.93 25.00 -4.05
CA GLY A 297 -3.12 26.16 -4.93
C GLY A 297 -4.17 25.97 -6.02
N LEU A 298 -4.85 24.82 -6.09
CA LEU A 298 -5.89 24.58 -7.08
C LEU A 298 -7.23 25.18 -6.61
N PRO A 299 -8.03 25.76 -7.52
CA PRO A 299 -9.34 26.29 -7.16
C PRO A 299 -10.36 25.17 -6.90
N ARG A 300 -11.37 25.45 -6.07
CA ARG A 300 -12.51 24.53 -5.83
C ARG A 300 -13.16 24.01 -7.12
N SER A 301 -13.16 24.84 -8.17
CA SER A 301 -13.71 24.50 -9.49
C SER A 301 -12.96 23.40 -10.23
N SER A 302 -11.76 23.00 -9.76
CA SER A 302 -11.01 21.86 -10.29
C SER A 302 -11.57 20.51 -9.82
N ALA A 303 -12.34 20.45 -8.72
CA ALA A 303 -12.87 19.19 -8.20
C ALA A 303 -14.09 18.68 -9.00
N ARG A 304 -14.13 17.37 -9.28
CA ARG A 304 -15.29 16.65 -9.84
C ARG A 304 -15.49 15.37 -9.06
N PHE A 305 -16.62 15.25 -8.36
CA PHE A 305 -16.99 14.05 -7.61
C PHE A 305 -17.87 13.14 -8.44
N LEU A 306 -17.40 11.92 -8.71
CA LEU A 306 -18.12 10.93 -9.52
C LEU A 306 -19.00 10.02 -8.68
N ASN A 307 -18.68 9.85 -7.40
CA ASN A 307 -19.43 9.00 -6.46
C ASN A 307 -19.70 7.60 -7.03
N LEU A 308 -18.68 7.01 -7.66
CA LEU A 308 -18.75 5.65 -8.18
C LEU A 308 -18.96 4.67 -7.04
N PRO A 309 -19.80 3.63 -7.25
CA PRO A 309 -20.02 2.60 -6.23
C PRO A 309 -18.73 1.83 -5.97
N PHE A 310 -18.53 1.47 -4.70
CA PHE A 310 -17.52 0.52 -4.24
C PHE A 310 -18.22 -0.67 -3.61
#